data_AF-A0A9E5XZA5-F1
#
_entry.id   AF-A0A9E5XZA5-F1
#
_cell.length_a   1.000
_cell.length_b   1.000
_cell.length_c   1.000
_cell.angle_alpha   90.00
_cell.angle_beta   90.00
_cell.angle_gamma   90.00
#
_symmetry.space_group_name_H-M   'P 1'
#
loop_
_entity.id
_entity.type
_entity.pdbx_description
1 polymer ?
#
loop_
_entity_poly.entity_id
_entity_poly.type
_entity_poly.pdbx_seq_one_letter_code
_entity_poly.pdbx_strand_id
1 'polypeptide(L)'
;MSRKSQVLKYIIADYVSASLAWFLFYIFRKVYIESANYGYEVPVKFDINFFAGLTGLPLFWIMVYSVFGYYKNVFRKSRLQELWLTFISVTTGVVIVFFILILDDVVFSYKDYYQSFSVLFILQFILTYIPRVIITTDTQN
;
A
#
# COMPACT_ATOMS: atom_id res chain seq x y z
N MET A 1 21.06 -14.34 12.32
CA MET A 1 19.57 -14.41 12.19
C MET A 1 19.19 -15.58 11.29
N SER A 2 18.06 -16.26 11.57
CA SER A 2 17.54 -17.31 10.66
C SER A 2 16.75 -16.69 9.50
N ARG A 3 16.75 -17.34 8.33
CA ARG A 3 15.98 -16.90 7.15
C ARG A 3 14.50 -16.68 7.45
N LYS A 4 13.90 -17.55 8.26
CA LYS A 4 12.49 -17.46 8.65
C LYS A 4 12.21 -16.19 9.47
N SER A 5 13.07 -15.87 10.44
CA SER A 5 12.94 -14.66 11.26
C SER A 5 13.07 -13.40 10.41
N GLN A 6 13.99 -13.38 9.45
CA GLN A 6 14.15 -12.24 8.54
C GLN A 6 12.92 -12.05 7.65
N VAL A 7 12.42 -13.12 7.02
CA VAL A 7 11.18 -13.08 6.21
C VAL A 7 10.01 -12.54 7.03
N LEU A 8 9.87 -12.99 8.29
CA LEU A 8 8.79 -12.54 9.16
C LEU A 8 8.86 -11.03 9.44
N LYS A 9 10.05 -10.46 9.63
CA LYS A 9 10.21 -9.00 9.80
C LYS A 9 9.67 -8.23 8.59
N TYR A 10 10.00 -8.68 7.37
CA TYR A 10 9.47 -8.04 6.15
C TYR A 10 7.96 -8.20 6.04
N ILE A 11 7.40 -9.37 6.31
CA ILE A 11 5.94 -9.58 6.25
C ILE A 11 5.23 -8.67 7.24
N ILE A 12 5.72 -8.55 8.48
CA ILE A 12 5.13 -7.67 9.49
C ILE A 12 5.24 -6.21 9.06
N ALA A 13 6.42 -5.79 8.59
CA ALA A 13 6.63 -4.43 8.09
C ALA A 13 5.68 -4.11 6.92
N ASP A 14 5.55 -5.02 5.96
CA ASP A 14 4.68 -4.87 4.80
C ASP A 14 3.20 -4.84 5.18
N TYR A 15 2.79 -5.66 6.14
CA TYR A 15 1.42 -5.65 6.68
C TYR A 15 1.10 -4.30 7.32
N VAL A 16 1.95 -3.82 8.24
CA VAL A 16 1.76 -2.53 8.93
C VAL A 16 1.76 -1.38 7.93
N SER A 17 2.66 -1.41 6.94
CA SER A 17 2.76 -0.39 5.90
C SER A 17 1.49 -0.33 5.05
N ALA A 18 0.97 -1.49 4.64
CA ALA A 18 -0.28 -1.58 3.89
C ALA A 18 -1.50 -1.13 4.70
N SER A 19 -1.59 -1.50 5.98
CA SER A 19 -2.67 -1.05 6.87
C SER A 19 -2.63 0.47 7.04
N LEU A 20 -1.45 1.04 7.25
CA LEU A 20 -1.28 2.48 7.42
C LEU A 20 -1.54 3.24 6.12
N ALA A 21 -1.10 2.72 4.98
CA ALA A 21 -1.38 3.29 3.67
C ALA A 21 -2.88 3.33 3.40
N TRP A 22 -3.61 2.24 3.67
CA TRP A 22 -5.07 2.21 3.54
C TRP A 22 -5.76 3.19 4.49
N PHE A 23 -5.33 3.25 5.75
CA PHE A 23 -5.88 4.18 6.73
C PHE A 23 -5.77 5.63 6.26
N LEU A 24 -4.58 6.06 5.85
CA LEU A 24 -4.34 7.41 5.35
C LEU A 24 -5.09 7.68 4.04
N PHE A 25 -5.12 6.71 3.14
CA PHE A 25 -5.86 6.81 1.88
C PHE A 25 -7.38 6.97 2.11
N TYR A 26 -7.95 6.22 3.06
CA TYR A 26 -9.37 6.32 3.41
C TYR A 26 -9.71 7.71 3.95
N ILE A 27 -8.88 8.25 4.85
CA ILE A 27 -9.04 9.63 5.35
C ILE A 27 -8.96 10.62 4.19
N PHE A 28 -7.96 10.50 3.32
CA PHE A 28 -7.80 11.37 2.17
C PHE A 28 -9.05 11.37 1.28
N ARG A 29 -9.61 10.19 0.97
CA ARG A 29 -10.81 10.08 0.14
C ARG A 29 -12.01 10.77 0.78
N LYS A 30 -12.24 10.58 2.08
CA LYS A 30 -13.36 11.22 2.81
C LYS A 30 -13.22 12.75 2.85
N VAL A 31 -12.04 13.23 3.22
CA VAL A 31 -11.80 14.65 3.47
C VAL A 31 -11.67 15.46 2.17
N TYR A 32 -11.00 14.93 1.16
CA TYR A 32 -10.69 15.71 -0.05
C TYR A 32 -11.57 15.36 -1.24
N ILE A 33 -11.93 14.09 -1.43
CA ILE A 33 -12.70 13.66 -2.61
C ILE A 33 -14.20 13.76 -2.31
N GLU A 34 -14.67 13.06 -1.28
CA GLU A 34 -16.10 13.03 -0.96
C GLU A 34 -16.59 14.42 -0.51
N SER A 35 -15.85 15.13 0.33
CA SER A 35 -16.27 16.48 0.78
C SER A 35 -16.31 17.50 -0.37
N ALA A 36 -15.38 17.43 -1.33
CA ALA A 36 -15.41 18.28 -2.52
C ALA A 36 -16.62 17.96 -3.42
N ASN A 37 -16.96 16.68 -3.52
CA ASN A 37 -18.06 16.20 -4.34
C ASN A 37 -19.45 16.50 -3.75
N TYR A 38 -19.60 16.42 -2.43
CA TYR A 38 -20.87 16.72 -1.75
C TYR A 38 -21.05 18.20 -1.39
N GLY A 39 -19.98 19.01 -1.43
CA GLY A 39 -20.04 20.45 -1.13
C GLY A 39 -20.17 20.78 0.37
N TYR A 40 -19.97 19.81 1.25
CA TYR A 40 -19.89 19.99 2.70
C TYR A 40 -18.85 19.03 3.30
N GLU A 41 -18.38 19.32 4.52
CA GLU A 41 -17.42 18.46 5.20
C GLU A 41 -18.05 17.12 5.58
N VAL A 42 -17.56 16.04 4.95
CA VAL A 42 -17.99 14.68 5.27
C VAL A 42 -17.21 14.21 6.50
N PRO A 43 -17.86 13.90 7.62
CA PRO A 43 -17.16 13.40 8.80
C PRO A 43 -16.50 12.05 8.51
N VAL A 44 -15.25 11.89 8.91
CA VAL A 44 -14.51 10.62 8.79
C VAL A 44 -15.14 9.60 9.75
N LYS A 45 -16.05 8.78 9.21
CA LYS A 45 -16.64 7.64 9.92
C LYS A 45 -15.95 6.37 9.47
N PHE A 46 -15.46 5.59 10.42
CA PHE A 46 -14.90 4.27 10.17
C PHE A 46 -16.04 3.26 10.03
N ASP A 47 -16.47 3.02 8.79
CA ASP A 47 -17.56 2.11 8.45
C ASP A 47 -17.06 0.68 8.21
N ILE A 48 -17.99 -0.22 7.87
CA ILE A 48 -17.66 -1.62 7.55
C ILE A 48 -16.66 -1.71 6.38
N ASN A 49 -16.75 -0.80 5.40
CA ASN A 49 -15.85 -0.75 4.25
C ASN A 49 -14.43 -0.40 4.66
N PHE A 50 -14.26 0.53 5.61
CA PHE A 50 -12.97 0.85 6.20
C PHE A 50 -12.32 -0.39 6.81
N PHE A 51 -13.03 -1.12 7.69
CA PHE A 51 -12.52 -2.31 8.36
C PHE A 51 -12.30 -3.49 7.39
N ALA A 52 -13.17 -3.64 6.38
CA ALA A 52 -13.00 -4.63 5.32
C ALA A 52 -11.72 -4.35 4.51
N GLY A 53 -11.46 -3.09 4.15
CA GLY A 53 -10.21 -2.70 3.50
C GLY A 53 -8.99 -2.88 4.41
N LEU A 54 -9.09 -2.54 5.70
CA LEU A 54 -8.00 -2.65 6.67
C LEU A 54 -7.55 -4.10 6.90
N THR A 55 -8.42 -5.07 6.66
CA THR A 55 -8.12 -6.51 6.74
C THR A 55 -7.76 -7.10 5.39
N GLY A 56 -8.54 -6.80 4.35
CA GLY A 56 -8.38 -7.36 3.01
C GLY A 56 -7.15 -6.84 2.25
N LEU A 57 -6.88 -5.53 2.28
CA LEU A 57 -5.79 -4.95 1.50
C LEU A 57 -4.40 -5.37 1.98
N PRO A 58 -4.08 -5.41 3.29
CA PRO A 58 -2.78 -5.90 3.73
C PRO A 58 -2.51 -7.35 3.30
N LEU A 59 -3.53 -8.21 3.32
CA LEU A 59 -3.42 -9.60 2.84
C LEU A 59 -3.18 -9.64 1.33
N PHE A 60 -3.92 -8.83 0.57
CA PHE A 60 -3.71 -8.66 -0.87
C PHE A 60 -2.26 -8.23 -1.17
N TRP A 61 -1.73 -7.23 -0.46
CA TRP A 61 -0.36 -6.74 -0.66
C TRP A 61 0.69 -7.81 -0.37
N ILE A 62 0.54 -8.57 0.71
CA ILE A 62 1.41 -9.70 1.02
C ILE A 62 1.38 -10.74 -0.12
N MET A 63 0.21 -11.01 -0.68
CA MET A 63 0.07 -11.94 -1.81
C MET A 63 0.80 -11.41 -3.05
N VAL A 64 0.59 -10.14 -3.42
CA VAL A 64 1.30 -9.50 -4.54
C VAL A 64 2.81 -9.59 -4.36
N TYR A 65 3.34 -9.20 -3.20
CA TYR A 65 4.77 -9.27 -2.92
C TYR A 65 5.31 -10.70 -2.95
N SER A 66 4.49 -11.69 -2.56
CA SER A 66 4.83 -13.11 -2.64
C SER A 66 4.93 -13.60 -4.09
N VAL A 67 3.99 -13.21 -4.96
CA VAL A 67 3.98 -13.54 -6.39
C VAL A 67 5.20 -12.96 -7.09
N PHE A 68 5.55 -11.71 -6.79
CA PHE A 68 6.78 -11.07 -7.26
C PHE A 68 8.07 -11.64 -6.64
N GLY A 69 7.95 -12.65 -5.77
CA GLY A 69 9.08 -13.37 -5.20
C GLY A 69 9.87 -12.58 -4.16
N TYR A 70 9.29 -11.52 -3.58
CA TYR A 70 9.98 -10.64 -2.64
C TYR A 70 10.53 -11.41 -1.44
N TYR A 71 9.79 -12.40 -0.93
CA TYR A 71 10.20 -13.17 0.25
C TYR A 71 11.14 -14.35 -0.05
N LYS A 72 11.48 -14.63 -1.31
CA LYS A 72 12.31 -15.79 -1.67
C LYS A 72 13.77 -15.61 -1.26
N ASN A 73 14.41 -14.49 -1.61
CA ASN A 73 15.84 -14.26 -1.36
C ASN A 73 16.05 -12.98 -0.55
N VAL A 74 16.09 -13.10 0.77
CA VAL A 74 16.07 -11.92 1.65
C VAL A 74 17.46 -11.38 2.01
N PHE A 75 18.51 -12.22 1.97
CA PHE A 75 19.87 -11.83 2.40
C PHE A 75 20.79 -11.30 1.29
N ARG A 76 20.40 -11.39 0.02
CA ARG A 76 21.27 -11.09 -1.14
C ARG A 76 20.68 -10.04 -2.09
N LYS A 77 19.88 -9.11 -1.56
CA LYS A 77 19.26 -8.03 -2.37
C LYS A 77 20.07 -6.75 -2.25
N SER A 78 20.39 -6.11 -3.37
CA SER A 78 20.91 -4.74 -3.33
C SER A 78 19.78 -3.74 -3.03
N ARG A 79 20.13 -2.56 -2.49
CA ARG A 79 19.18 -1.46 -2.26
C ARG A 79 18.46 -1.02 -3.54
N LEU A 80 19.16 -1.06 -4.68
CA LEU A 80 18.59 -0.75 -5.98
C LEU A 80 17.61 -1.83 -6.46
N GLN A 81 17.94 -3.11 -6.27
CA GLN A 81 17.04 -4.21 -6.60
C GLN A 81 15.77 -4.15 -5.76
N GLU A 82 15.88 -3.74 -4.50
CA GLU A 82 14.74 -3.57 -3.60
C GLU A 82 13.82 -2.42 -4.02
N LEU A 83 14.39 -1.28 -4.40
CA LEU A 83 13.65 -0.15 -4.95
C LEU A 83 12.89 -0.58 -6.20
N TRP A 84 13.57 -1.23 -7.15
CA TRP A 84 12.98 -1.68 -8.41
C TRP A 84 11.85 -2.68 -8.21
N LEU A 85 12.08 -3.70 -7.37
CA LEU A 85 11.08 -4.72 -7.09
C LEU A 85 9.87 -4.15 -6.33
N THR A 86 10.10 -3.23 -5.40
CA THR A 86 9.01 -2.53 -4.68
C THR A 86 8.24 -1.64 -5.64
N PHE A 87 8.90 -0.90 -6.52
CA PHE A 87 8.26 -0.02 -7.50
C PHE A 87 7.35 -0.80 -8.45
N ILE A 88 7.83 -1.90 -9.05
CA ILE A 88 7.02 -2.71 -9.96
C ILE A 88 5.85 -3.34 -9.20
N SER A 89 6.11 -3.98 -8.07
CA SER A 89 5.06 -4.68 -7.32
C SER A 89 3.99 -3.74 -6.77
N VAL A 90 4.37 -2.54 -6.29
CA VAL A 90 3.42 -1.50 -5.86
C VAL A 90 2.66 -0.96 -7.06
N THR A 91 3.32 -0.63 -8.17
CA THR A 91 2.63 -0.16 -9.39
C THR A 91 1.59 -1.18 -9.84
N THR A 92 1.95 -2.46 -9.96
CA THR A 92 1.03 -3.53 -10.34
C THR A 92 -0.12 -3.67 -9.33
N GLY A 93 0.17 -3.66 -8.04
CA GLY A 93 -0.86 -3.79 -7.01
C GLY A 93 -1.84 -2.61 -6.99
N VAL A 94 -1.36 -1.37 -7.15
CA VAL A 94 -2.22 -0.19 -7.22
C VAL A 94 -3.09 -0.23 -8.47
N VAL A 95 -2.57 -0.67 -9.62
CA VAL A 95 -3.38 -0.87 -10.83
C VAL A 95 -4.50 -1.88 -10.58
N ILE A 96 -4.22 -3.00 -9.91
CA ILE A 96 -5.26 -3.99 -9.56
C ILE A 96 -6.30 -3.38 -8.60
N VAL A 97 -5.87 -2.70 -7.54
CA VAL A 97 -6.76 -2.04 -6.57
C VAL A 97 -7.60 -0.97 -7.26
N PHE A 98 -7.02 -0.23 -8.22
CA PHE A 98 -7.73 0.76 -8.99
C PHE A 98 -8.93 0.16 -9.72
N PHE A 99 -8.74 -0.95 -10.43
CA PHE A 99 -9.84 -1.62 -11.15
C PHE A 99 -10.89 -2.24 -10.23
N ILE A 100 -10.50 -2.74 -9.05
CA ILE A 100 -11.43 -3.44 -8.14
C ILE A 100 -12.21 -2.47 -7.24
N LEU A 101 -11.53 -1.46 -6.69
CA LEU A 101 -12.08 -0.62 -5.62
C LEU A 101 -12.35 0.81 -6.05
N ILE A 102 -11.47 1.40 -6.88
CA ILE A 102 -11.56 2.82 -7.22
C ILE A 102 -12.51 3.02 -8.41
N LEU A 103 -12.47 2.12 -9.40
CA LEU A 103 -13.27 2.25 -10.63
C LEU A 103 -14.78 2.08 -10.39
N ASP A 104 -15.17 1.30 -9.39
CA ASP A 104 -16.57 1.10 -8.99
C ASP A 104 -17.09 2.22 -8.07
N ASP A 105 -16.21 3.13 -7.64
CA ASP A 105 -16.58 4.21 -6.72
C ASP A 105 -17.34 5.33 -7.44
N VAL A 106 -18.24 5.99 -6.71
CA VAL A 106 -19.03 7.09 -7.27
C VAL A 106 -18.17 8.35 -7.27
N VAL A 107 -17.58 8.65 -8.43
CA VAL A 107 -16.76 9.84 -8.63
C VAL A 107 -17.38 10.78 -9.64
N PHE A 108 -17.37 12.07 -9.30
CA PHE A 108 -18.05 13.12 -10.05
C PHE A 108 -17.14 13.71 -11.14
N SER A 109 -15.82 13.53 -11.03
CA SER A 109 -14.84 13.99 -12.01
C SER A 109 -13.75 12.96 -12.29
N TYR A 110 -13.27 12.93 -13.54
CA TYR A 110 -12.10 12.12 -13.91
C TYR A 110 -10.84 12.50 -13.13
N LYS A 111 -10.74 13.74 -12.62
CA LYS A 111 -9.60 14.19 -11.82
C LYS A 111 -9.47 13.39 -10.52
N ASP A 112 -10.58 12.95 -9.94
CA ASP A 112 -10.62 12.24 -8.67
C ASP A 112 -9.99 10.84 -8.79
N TYR A 113 -10.15 10.19 -9.95
CA TYR A 113 -9.48 8.92 -10.26
C TYR A 113 -7.96 9.07 -10.25
N TYR A 114 -7.44 10.10 -10.94
CA TYR A 114 -6.00 10.35 -11.00
C TYR A 114 -5.44 10.71 -9.61
N GLN A 115 -6.14 11.55 -8.85
CA GLN A 115 -5.74 11.90 -7.49
C GLN A 115 -5.73 10.67 -6.57
N SER A 116 -6.80 9.87 -6.58
CA SER A 116 -6.89 8.64 -5.77
C SER A 116 -5.77 7.67 -6.11
N PHE A 117 -5.54 7.42 -7.40
CA PHE A 117 -4.47 6.55 -7.87
C PHE A 117 -3.10 7.05 -7.41
N SER A 118 -2.80 8.34 -7.63
CA SER A 118 -1.51 8.92 -7.27
C SER A 118 -1.27 8.91 -5.77
N VAL A 119 -2.28 9.27 -4.95
CA VAL A 119 -2.15 9.27 -3.49
C VAL A 119 -1.97 7.85 -2.96
N LEU A 120 -2.76 6.88 -3.44
CA LEU A 120 -2.61 5.48 -3.04
C LEU A 120 -1.22 4.95 -3.41
N PHE A 121 -0.74 5.25 -4.61
CA PHE A 121 0.60 4.87 -5.06
C PHE A 121 1.71 5.45 -4.17
N ILE A 122 1.68 6.77 -3.92
CA ILE A 122 2.69 7.45 -3.12
C ILE A 122 2.68 6.90 -1.68
N LEU A 123 1.51 6.81 -1.06
CA LEU A 123 1.37 6.29 0.31
C LEU A 123 1.88 4.86 0.41
N GLN A 124 1.41 3.96 -0.47
CA GLN A 124 1.81 2.56 -0.42
C GLN A 124 3.32 2.42 -0.70
N PHE A 125 3.85 3.11 -1.71
CA PHE A 125 5.25 3.01 -2.09
C PHE A 125 6.17 3.50 -0.97
N ILE A 126 5.94 4.71 -0.45
CA ILE A 126 6.80 5.31 0.57
C ILE A 126 6.74 4.50 1.87
N LEU A 127 5.53 4.20 2.34
CA LEU A 127 5.35 3.46 3.59
C LEU A 127 5.91 2.05 3.52
N THR A 128 5.89 1.40 2.35
CA THR A 128 6.47 0.07 2.17
C THR A 128 7.98 0.11 1.98
N TYR A 129 8.50 1.05 1.19
CA TYR A 129 9.92 1.10 0.83
C TYR A 129 10.81 1.51 2.02
N ILE A 130 10.39 2.49 2.82
CA ILE A 130 11.21 2.99 3.93
C ILE A 130 11.54 1.89 4.96
N PRO A 131 10.57 1.13 5.51
CA PRO A 131 10.87 0.04 6.44
C PRO A 131 11.72 -1.06 5.80
N ARG A 132 11.43 -1.41 4.53
CA ARG A 132 12.19 -2.45 3.82
C ARG A 132 13.67 -2.08 3.69
N VAL A 133 13.98 -0.84 3.30
CA VAL A 133 15.37 -0.44 3.06
C VAL A 133 16.15 -0.34 4.36
N ILE A 134 15.49 0.05 5.46
CA ILE A 134 16.07 0.01 6.82
C ILE A 134 16.45 -1.43 7.18
N ILE A 135 15.49 -2.37 7.07
CA ILE A 135 15.73 -3.79 7.39
C ILE A 135 16.86 -4.37 6.55
N THR A 136 16.91 -4.05 5.24
CA THR A 136 17.96 -4.54 4.35
C THR A 136 19.33 -3.95 4.70
N THR A 137 19.39 -2.67 5.06
CA THR A 137 20.65 -2.00 5.45
C THR A 137 21.23 -2.61 6.71
N ASP A 138 20.39 -2.88 7.73
CA ASP A 138 20.81 -3.52 8.98
C ASP A 138 21.30 -4.97 8.79
N THR A 139 20.95 -5.61 7.67
CA THR A 139 21.31 -7.00 7.39
C THR A 139 22.62 -7.12 6.59
N GLN A 140 23.06 -6.03 5.96
CA GLN A 140 24.29 -5.99 5.16
C GLN A 140 25.51 -5.49 5.92
N ASN A 141 25.30 -4.80 7.05
CA ASN A 141 26.33 -4.44 8.02
C ASN A 141 26.56 -5.58 9.01
#